data_AF-A0A957CI74-F1
#
_entry.id   AF-A0A957CI74-F1
#
_cell.length_a   1.000
_cell.length_b   1.000
_cell.length_c   1.000
_cell.angle_alpha   90.00
_cell.angle_beta   90.00
_cell.angle_gamma   90.00
#
_symmetry.space_group_name_H-M   'P 1'
#
loop_
_entity.id
_entity.type
_entity.pdbx_description
1 polymer ?
#
loop_
_entity_poly.entity_id
_entity_poly.type
_entity_poly.pdbx_seq_one_letter_code
_entity_poly.pdbx_strand_id
1 'polypeptide(L)'
;VTAVMGATALLVWIKPDIEEMIEAVDWTTLVFFMTLFISVGAIQEVGLISFIASGIGRLVGENLTLAMLAVIWLSAVLSTVIANIPFTAAMLPVIGFLSGSIPGAESKVLFYCLSVGSAMGGNGSLIGASANMVTAGIAERAGSSITYVYFLKKGFPALVITVGLAAIWLFIRF
;
A
#
# COMPACT_ATOMS: atom_id res chain seq x y z
N VAL A 1 -7.46 -5.11 19.45
CA VAL A 1 -8.24 -5.16 20.71
C VAL A 1 -9.73 -5.39 20.44
N THR A 2 -10.39 -4.56 19.63
CA THR A 2 -11.82 -4.72 19.29
C THR A 2 -12.16 -6.08 18.69
N ALA A 3 -11.37 -6.58 17.73
CA ALA A 3 -11.56 -7.90 17.14
C ALA A 3 -11.43 -9.05 18.16
N VAL A 4 -10.44 -8.98 19.04
CA VAL A 4 -10.24 -9.97 20.11
C VAL A 4 -11.38 -9.94 21.10
N MET A 5 -11.83 -8.75 21.53
CA MET A 5 -12.99 -8.63 22.43
C MET A 5 -14.27 -9.19 21.80
N GLY A 6 -14.51 -8.90 20.52
CA GLY A 6 -15.66 -9.45 19.80
C GLY A 6 -15.60 -10.98 19.70
N ALA A 7 -14.44 -11.52 19.34
CA ALA A 7 -14.22 -12.97 19.31
C ALA A 7 -14.42 -13.62 20.70
N THR A 8 -13.86 -13.04 21.76
CA THR A 8 -14.03 -13.53 23.13
C THR A 8 -15.49 -13.49 23.57
N ALA A 9 -16.23 -12.42 23.27
CA ALA A 9 -17.65 -12.32 23.59
C ALA A 9 -18.49 -13.40 22.87
N LEU A 10 -18.20 -13.64 21.58
CA LEU A 10 -18.87 -14.67 20.78
C LEU A 10 -18.53 -16.08 21.27
N LEU A 11 -17.28 -16.33 21.67
CA LEU A 11 -16.87 -17.62 22.24
C LEU A 11 -17.61 -17.93 23.55
N VAL A 12 -17.77 -16.93 24.44
CA VAL A 12 -18.51 -17.11 25.70
C VAL A 12 -20.00 -17.33 25.46
N TRP A 13 -20.59 -16.63 24.48
CA TRP A 13 -22.02 -16.69 24.21
C TRP A 13 -22.41 -17.94 23.41
N ILE A 14 -21.80 -18.15 22.24
CA ILE A 14 -22.18 -19.20 21.30
C ILE A 14 -21.56 -20.54 21.69
N LYS A 15 -20.41 -20.52 22.39
CA LYS A 15 -19.59 -21.71 22.70
C LYS A 15 -19.37 -22.60 21.46
N PRO A 16 -18.92 -22.02 20.33
CA PRO A 16 -18.65 -22.80 19.12
C PRO A 16 -17.45 -23.72 19.34
N ASP A 17 -17.32 -24.74 18.51
CA ASP A 17 -16.14 -25.59 18.50
C ASP A 17 -14.92 -24.78 18.04
N ILE A 18 -13.88 -24.77 18.87
CA ILE A 18 -12.66 -23.99 18.61
C ILE A 18 -11.87 -24.60 17.45
N GLU A 19 -11.90 -25.93 17.29
CA GLU A 19 -11.18 -26.61 16.20
C GLU A 19 -11.78 -26.22 14.84
N GLU A 20 -13.12 -26.27 14.70
CA GLU A 20 -13.78 -25.81 13.48
C GLU A 20 -13.51 -24.32 13.19
N MET A 21 -13.46 -23.47 14.22
CA MET A 21 -13.15 -22.05 14.03
C MET A 21 -11.70 -21.84 13.56
N ILE A 22 -10.74 -22.60 14.07
CA ILE A 22 -9.34 -22.53 13.67
C ILE A 22 -9.19 -23.01 12.22
N GLU A 23 -9.91 -24.06 11.81
CA GLU A 23 -9.91 -24.55 10.42
C GLU A 23 -10.49 -23.54 9.43
N ALA A 24 -11.47 -22.74 9.85
CA ALA A 24 -12.05 -21.68 9.04
C ALA A 24 -11.13 -20.46 8.82
N VAL A 25 -10.01 -20.37 9.55
CA VAL A 25 -9.03 -19.28 9.39
C VAL A 25 -8.22 -19.47 8.12
N ASP A 26 -8.07 -18.40 7.33
CA ASP A 26 -7.17 -18.38 6.18
C ASP A 26 -5.70 -18.25 6.63
N TRP A 27 -5.13 -19.37 7.08
CA TRP A 27 -3.74 -19.49 7.53
C TRP A 27 -2.73 -19.10 6.46
N THR A 28 -3.04 -19.36 5.19
CA THR A 28 -2.16 -19.03 4.06
C THR A 28 -1.94 -17.52 3.99
N THR A 29 -3.02 -16.75 4.07
CA THR A 29 -2.96 -15.28 4.06
C THR A 29 -2.24 -14.73 5.30
N LEU A 30 -2.48 -15.30 6.49
CA LEU A 30 -1.79 -14.87 7.72
C LEU A 30 -0.27 -15.12 7.65
N VAL A 31 0.16 -16.31 7.23
CA VAL A 31 1.58 -16.67 7.09
C VAL A 31 2.27 -15.82 6.02
N PHE A 32 1.57 -15.52 4.93
CA PHE A 32 2.06 -14.59 3.91
C PHE A 32 2.36 -13.20 4.51
N PHE A 33 1.41 -12.61 5.24
CA PHE A 33 1.62 -11.30 5.87
C PHE A 33 2.70 -11.34 6.95
N MET A 34 2.78 -12.39 7.77
CA MET A 34 3.85 -12.56 8.75
C MET A 34 5.22 -12.57 8.07
N THR A 35 5.41 -13.40 7.05
CA THR A 35 6.67 -13.52 6.30
C THR A 35 7.03 -12.21 5.61
N LEU A 36 6.03 -11.52 5.07
CA LEU A 36 6.20 -10.23 4.44
C LEU A 36 6.70 -9.16 5.43
N PHE A 37 6.05 -9.03 6.60
CA PHE A 37 6.48 -8.06 7.60
C PHE A 37 7.84 -8.39 8.21
N ILE A 38 8.16 -9.68 8.39
CA ILE A 38 9.52 -10.12 8.78
C ILE A 38 10.54 -9.69 7.72
N SER A 39 10.24 -9.89 6.44
CA SER A 39 11.13 -9.50 5.34
C SER A 39 11.34 -7.99 5.28
N VAL A 40 10.28 -7.20 5.47
CA VAL A 40 10.36 -5.73 5.55
C VAL A 40 11.22 -5.31 6.75
N GLY A 41 11.04 -5.94 7.91
CA GLY A 41 11.87 -5.70 9.09
C GLY A 41 13.35 -6.05 8.86
N ALA A 42 13.64 -7.16 8.19
CA ALA A 42 15.00 -7.54 7.84
C ALA A 42 15.65 -6.53 6.87
N ILE A 43 14.91 -6.08 5.85
CA ILE A 43 15.37 -5.04 4.92
C ILE A 43 15.61 -3.71 5.63
N GLN A 44 14.81 -3.39 6.66
CA GLN A 44 15.01 -2.22 7.52
C GLN A 44 16.32 -2.32 8.30
N GLU A 45 16.58 -3.45 8.96
CA GLU A 45 17.82 -3.69 9.73
C GLU A 45 19.08 -3.65 8.86
N VAL A 46 19.00 -4.09 7.60
CA VAL A 46 20.11 -4.01 6.63
C VAL A 46 20.38 -2.56 6.17
N GLY A 47 19.53 -1.60 6.52
CA GLY A 47 19.73 -0.17 6.23
C GLY A 47 19.35 0.25 4.80
N LEU A 48 18.70 -0.62 4.03
CA LEU A 48 18.21 -0.27 2.68
C LEU A 48 17.15 0.84 2.74
N ILE A 49 16.30 0.81 3.76
CA ILE A 49 15.25 1.82 3.97
C ILE A 49 15.86 3.19 4.25
N SER A 50 16.90 3.28 5.09
CA SER A 50 17.64 4.52 5.32
C SER A 50 18.36 5.01 4.07
N PHE A 51 18.88 4.10 3.24
CA PHE A 51 19.48 4.46 1.95
C PHE A 51 18.46 5.10 1.03
N ILE A 52 17.27 4.50 0.85
CA ILE A 52 16.18 5.04 0.03
C ILE A 52 15.71 6.40 0.57
N ALA A 53 15.48 6.49 1.90
CA ALA A 53 15.07 7.73 2.55
C ALA A 53 16.08 8.86 2.34
N SER A 54 17.37 8.56 2.46
CA SER A 54 18.44 9.53 2.20
C SER A 54 18.51 9.94 0.73
N GLY A 55 18.27 9.03 -0.21
CA GLY A 55 18.22 9.33 -1.64
C GLY A 55 17.07 10.27 -1.99
N ILE A 56 15.87 9.98 -1.48
CA ILE A 56 14.69 10.84 -1.66
C ILE A 56 14.94 12.19 -0.97
N GLY A 57 15.46 12.19 0.26
CA GLY A 57 15.78 13.41 1.00
C GLY A 57 16.80 14.30 0.28
N ARG A 58 17.82 13.72 -0.37
CA ARG A 58 18.78 14.48 -1.19
C ARG A 58 18.17 15.06 -2.47
N LEU A 59 17.25 14.34 -3.10
CA LEU A 59 16.54 14.80 -4.30
C LEU A 59 15.58 15.95 -3.99
N VAL A 60 14.94 15.90 -2.83
CA VAL A 60 13.88 16.82 -2.43
C VAL A 60 14.42 18.01 -1.63
N GLY A 61 15.48 17.80 -0.85
CA GLY A 61 15.99 18.77 0.11
C GLY A 61 14.95 19.10 1.18
N GLU A 62 14.83 20.39 1.49
CA GLU A 62 13.86 20.93 2.45
C GLU A 62 12.53 21.34 1.81
N ASN A 63 12.35 21.09 0.51
CA ASN A 63 11.17 21.54 -0.23
C ASN A 63 9.98 20.58 -0.03
N LEU A 64 9.01 20.99 0.80
CA LEU A 64 7.81 20.20 1.09
C LEU A 64 7.02 19.83 -0.17
N THR A 65 6.85 20.76 -1.12
CA THR A 65 6.10 20.51 -2.35
C THR A 65 6.75 19.42 -3.19
N LEU A 66 8.09 19.46 -3.30
CA LEU A 66 8.87 18.47 -4.02
C LEU A 66 8.81 17.11 -3.29
N ALA A 67 8.78 17.12 -1.96
CA ALA A 67 8.59 15.93 -1.12
C ALA A 67 7.25 15.27 -1.40
N MET A 68 6.18 16.05 -1.41
CA MET A 68 4.83 15.59 -1.70
C MET A 68 4.75 14.99 -3.10
N LEU A 69 5.27 15.69 -4.13
CA LEU A 69 5.30 15.17 -5.50
C LEU A 69 6.08 13.87 -5.60
N ALA A 70 7.28 13.82 -5.02
CA ALA A 70 8.14 12.64 -5.05
C ALA A 70 7.45 11.44 -4.38
N VAL A 71 6.91 11.63 -3.17
CA VAL A 71 6.23 10.56 -2.44
C VAL A 71 4.99 10.07 -3.18
N ILE A 72 4.13 10.97 -3.69
CA ILE A 72 2.91 10.58 -4.42
C ILE A 72 3.27 9.75 -5.65
N TRP A 73 4.10 10.29 -6.54
CA TRP A 73 4.33 9.67 -7.85
C TRP A 73 5.25 8.46 -7.79
N LEU A 74 6.30 8.49 -6.96
CA LEU A 74 7.15 7.32 -6.76
C LEU A 74 6.34 6.17 -6.16
N SER A 75 5.49 6.46 -5.17
CA SER A 75 4.60 5.47 -4.60
C SER A 75 3.60 4.93 -5.61
N ALA A 76 2.96 5.81 -6.39
CA ALA A 76 2.00 5.40 -7.40
C ALA A 76 2.61 4.47 -8.46
N VAL A 77 3.81 4.80 -8.95
CA VAL A 77 4.51 4.00 -9.96
C VAL A 77 4.98 2.67 -9.38
N LEU A 78 5.62 2.66 -8.20
CA LEU A 78 6.10 1.42 -7.59
C LEU A 78 4.94 0.48 -7.22
N SER A 79 3.81 1.03 -6.78
CA SER A 79 2.61 0.25 -6.46
C SER A 79 1.92 -0.33 -7.69
N THR A 80 2.32 0.04 -8.91
CA THR A 80 1.87 -0.68 -10.13
C THR A 80 2.48 -2.08 -10.22
N VAL A 81 3.59 -2.36 -9.53
CA VAL A 81 4.28 -3.66 -9.59
C VAL A 81 4.23 -4.36 -8.24
N ILE A 82 4.36 -3.60 -7.15
CA ILE A 82 4.34 -4.11 -5.79
C ILE A 82 2.94 -3.93 -5.23
N ALA A 83 2.39 -4.96 -4.60
CA ALA A 83 1.06 -4.84 -3.98
C ALA A 83 1.03 -3.71 -2.94
N ASN A 84 -0.09 -2.99 -2.90
CA ASN A 84 -0.25 -1.78 -2.08
C ASN A 84 0.09 -2.01 -0.60
N ILE A 85 -0.38 -3.11 0.01
CA ILE A 85 -0.18 -3.41 1.43
C ILE A 85 1.32 -3.57 1.80
N PRO A 86 2.07 -4.49 1.16
CA PRO A 86 3.51 -4.62 1.40
C PRO A 86 4.27 -3.33 1.16
N PHE A 87 3.96 -2.66 0.06
CA PHE A 87 4.65 -1.44 -0.34
C PHE A 87 4.46 -0.32 0.70
N THR A 88 3.22 -0.05 1.11
CA THR A 88 2.93 0.97 2.13
C THR A 88 3.67 0.67 3.42
N ALA A 89 3.63 -0.59 3.90
CA ALA A 89 4.29 -0.97 5.14
C ALA A 89 5.82 -0.73 5.09
N ALA A 90 6.47 -1.06 3.97
CA ALA A 90 7.89 -0.81 3.79
C ALA A 90 8.26 0.68 3.72
N MET A 91 7.35 1.53 3.25
CA MET A 91 7.57 2.96 3.13
C MET A 91 7.24 3.75 4.39
N LEU A 92 6.48 3.20 5.35
CA LEU A 92 6.13 3.90 6.59
C LEU A 92 7.36 4.48 7.34
N PRO A 93 8.46 3.73 7.54
CA PRO A 93 9.65 4.29 8.18
C PRO A 93 10.34 5.37 7.34
N VAL A 94 10.37 5.22 6.01
CA VAL A 94 10.89 6.23 5.06
C VAL A 94 10.13 7.54 5.22
N ILE A 95 8.80 7.47 5.21
CA ILE A 95 7.94 8.64 5.34
C ILE A 95 8.05 9.24 6.74
N GLY A 96 8.19 8.43 7.78
CA GLY A 96 8.45 8.91 9.14
C GLY A 96 9.74 9.73 9.22
N PHE A 97 10.82 9.23 8.63
CA PHE A 97 12.10 9.94 8.56
C PHE A 97 12.00 11.26 7.79
N LEU A 98 11.38 11.24 6.60
CA LEU A 98 11.20 12.44 5.78
C LEU A 98 10.32 13.47 6.48
N SER A 99 9.26 13.02 7.16
CA SER A 99 8.34 13.91 7.89
C SER A 99 9.00 14.62 9.07
N GLY A 100 10.00 13.99 9.70
CA GLY A 100 10.79 14.62 10.77
C GLY A 100 11.94 15.49 10.26
N SER A 101 12.32 15.36 8.99
CA SER A 101 13.48 16.07 8.41
C SER A 101 13.08 17.27 7.54
N ILE A 102 11.85 17.30 7.02
CA ILE A 102 11.38 18.32 6.08
C ILE A 102 10.50 19.33 6.82
N PRO A 103 10.86 20.63 6.82
CA PRO A 103 10.03 21.68 7.41
C PRO A 103 8.61 21.69 6.83
N GLY A 104 7.59 21.78 7.69
CA GLY A 104 6.18 21.81 7.29
C GLY A 104 5.52 20.44 7.08
N ALA A 105 6.26 19.33 7.18
CA ALA A 105 5.71 17.98 7.06
C ALA A 105 5.02 17.45 8.34
N GLU A 106 4.99 18.24 9.41
CA GLU A 106 4.43 17.87 10.73
C GLU A 106 2.93 17.51 10.71
N SER A 107 2.22 18.00 9.69
CA SER A 107 0.78 17.78 9.46
C SER A 107 0.44 16.35 8.98
N LYS A 108 1.42 15.44 8.97
CA LYS A 108 1.34 14.09 8.38
C LYS A 108 1.05 14.10 6.87
N VAL A 109 1.28 15.22 6.19
CA VAL A 109 1.03 15.36 4.75
C VAL A 109 1.71 14.27 3.93
N LEU A 110 2.95 13.89 4.25
CA LEU A 110 3.67 12.85 3.53
C LEU A 110 3.07 11.44 3.72
N PHE A 111 2.39 11.19 4.85
CA PHE A 111 1.62 9.95 5.04
C PHE A 111 0.36 9.93 4.18
N TYR A 112 -0.31 11.07 4.01
CA TYR A 112 -1.42 11.19 3.05
C TYR A 112 -0.93 11.03 1.61
N CYS A 113 0.21 11.61 1.26
CA CYS A 113 0.86 11.42 -0.03
C CYS A 113 1.16 9.94 -0.31
N LEU A 114 1.74 9.22 0.66
CA LEU A 114 1.98 7.79 0.56
C LEU A 114 0.67 7.03 0.38
N SER A 115 -0.35 7.33 1.20
CA SER A 115 -1.65 6.66 1.14
C SER A 115 -2.30 6.81 -0.23
N VAL A 116 -2.29 8.01 -0.81
CA VAL A 116 -2.83 8.26 -2.16
C VAL A 116 -2.02 7.50 -3.20
N GLY A 117 -0.69 7.65 -3.18
CA GLY A 117 0.19 7.01 -4.14
C GLY A 117 0.07 5.48 -4.10
N SER A 118 0.18 4.87 -2.92
CA SER A 118 0.09 3.41 -2.79
C SER A 118 -1.31 2.88 -3.08
N ALA A 119 -2.37 3.51 -2.58
CA ALA A 119 -3.72 2.98 -2.76
C ALA A 119 -4.23 3.11 -4.20
N MET A 120 -3.92 4.22 -4.87
CA MET A 120 -4.37 4.47 -6.24
C MET A 120 -3.39 3.92 -7.30
N GLY A 121 -2.11 3.75 -6.94
CA GLY A 121 -1.08 3.22 -7.84
C GLY A 121 -1.36 1.79 -8.32
N GLY A 122 -1.91 0.92 -7.46
CA GLY A 122 -2.29 -0.44 -7.83
C GLY A 122 -3.28 -0.54 -8.99
N ASN A 123 -4.03 0.52 -9.29
CA ASN A 123 -4.96 0.58 -10.42
C ASN A 123 -4.27 0.68 -11.78
N GLY A 124 -2.98 1.04 -11.80
CA GLY A 124 -2.22 1.25 -13.02
C GLY A 124 -1.92 -0.04 -13.79
N SER A 125 -1.88 -1.19 -13.12
CA SER A 125 -1.53 -2.46 -13.75
C SER A 125 -2.36 -3.63 -13.21
N LEU A 126 -2.37 -4.73 -13.98
CA LEU A 126 -3.08 -5.94 -13.59
C LEU A 126 -2.46 -6.63 -12.35
N ILE A 127 -1.15 -6.51 -12.15
CA ILE A 127 -0.44 -7.15 -11.04
C ILE A 127 -0.29 -6.23 -9.81
N GLY A 128 -0.58 -4.94 -9.94
CA GLY A 128 -0.42 -3.96 -8.87
C GLY A 128 -1.35 -4.18 -7.67
N ALA A 129 -2.46 -4.90 -7.88
CA ALA A 129 -3.36 -5.28 -6.79
C ALA A 129 -3.85 -6.73 -6.95
N SER A 130 -3.97 -7.42 -5.82
CA SER A 130 -4.55 -8.78 -5.78
C SER A 130 -5.99 -8.81 -6.30
N ALA A 131 -6.78 -7.76 -6.03
CA ALA A 131 -8.15 -7.63 -6.54
C ALA A 131 -8.22 -7.63 -8.08
N ASN A 132 -7.23 -7.04 -8.75
CA ASN A 132 -7.16 -7.00 -10.22
C ASN A 132 -6.95 -8.40 -10.79
N MET A 133 -6.03 -9.17 -10.19
CA MET A 133 -5.76 -10.56 -10.59
C MET A 133 -6.96 -11.48 -10.31
N VAL A 134 -7.62 -11.33 -9.16
CA VAL A 134 -8.83 -12.09 -8.83
C VAL A 134 -9.94 -11.78 -9.85
N THR A 135 -10.15 -10.50 -10.15
CA THR A 135 -11.16 -10.07 -11.13
C THR A 135 -10.88 -10.63 -12.52
N ALA A 136 -9.61 -10.60 -12.97
CA ALA A 136 -9.22 -11.21 -14.25
C ALA A 136 -9.42 -12.72 -14.24
N GLY A 137 -9.12 -13.42 -13.14
CA GLY A 137 -9.37 -14.86 -13.00
C GLY A 137 -10.86 -15.22 -13.07
N ILE A 138 -11.74 -14.38 -12.50
CA ILE A 138 -13.19 -14.55 -12.61
C ILE A 138 -13.65 -14.31 -14.05
N ALA A 139 -13.15 -13.25 -14.70
CA ALA A 139 -13.51 -12.92 -16.07
C ALA A 139 -13.06 -14.02 -17.07
N GLU A 140 -11.86 -14.58 -16.87
CA GLU A 140 -11.36 -15.72 -17.64
C GLU A 140 -12.31 -16.93 -17.55
N ARG A 141 -12.77 -17.27 -16.34
CA ARG A 141 -13.75 -18.36 -16.11
C ARG A 141 -15.11 -18.09 -16.75
N ALA A 142 -15.48 -16.82 -16.93
CA ALA A 142 -16.69 -16.39 -17.62
C ALA A 142 -16.50 -16.29 -19.15
N GLY A 143 -15.34 -16.68 -19.69
CA GLY A 143 -15.02 -16.64 -21.13
C GLY A 143 -14.60 -15.26 -21.65
N SER A 144 -14.31 -14.32 -20.76
CA SER A 144 -13.85 -12.95 -21.09
C SER A 144 -12.44 -12.71 -20.54
N SER A 145 -11.42 -13.08 -21.31
CA SER A 145 -10.03 -12.96 -20.88
C SER A 145 -9.55 -11.50 -20.83
N ILE A 146 -8.93 -11.12 -19.71
CA ILE A 146 -8.33 -9.78 -19.53
C ILE A 146 -6.83 -9.89 -19.67
N THR A 147 -6.30 -9.44 -20.80
CA THR A 147 -4.84 -9.42 -21.00
C THR A 147 -4.18 -8.30 -20.21
N TYR A 148 -2.92 -8.49 -19.83
CA TYR A 148 -2.11 -7.48 -19.14
C TYR A 148 -2.08 -6.15 -19.89
N VAL A 149 -1.85 -6.19 -21.21
CA VAL A 149 -1.77 -4.99 -22.06
C VAL A 149 -3.11 -4.27 -22.14
N TYR A 150 -4.21 -5.01 -22.23
CA TYR A 150 -5.55 -4.43 -22.22
C TYR A 150 -5.82 -3.67 -20.92
N PHE A 151 -5.52 -4.31 -19.77
CA PHE A 151 -5.68 -3.68 -18.47
C PHE A 151 -4.78 -2.45 -18.35
N LEU A 152 -3.49 -2.56 -18.68
CA LEU A 152 -2.53 -1.45 -18.59
C LEU A 152 -2.98 -0.23 -19.41
N LYS A 153 -3.49 -0.43 -20.63
CA LYS A 153 -4.00 0.65 -21.50
C LYS A 153 -5.20 1.40 -20.89
N LYS A 154 -5.98 0.75 -20.02
CA LYS A 154 -7.16 1.35 -19.37
C LYS A 154 -6.86 1.84 -17.95
N GLY A 155 -6.12 1.05 -17.18
CA GLY A 155 -5.74 1.30 -15.80
C GLY A 155 -4.70 2.41 -15.65
N PHE A 156 -3.69 2.47 -16.53
CA PHE A 156 -2.64 3.50 -16.42
C PHE A 156 -3.19 4.94 -16.59
N PRO A 157 -4.06 5.25 -17.58
CA PRO A 157 -4.72 6.55 -17.62
C PRO A 157 -5.58 6.83 -16.38
N ALA A 158 -6.31 5.84 -15.87
CA ALA A 158 -7.12 5.99 -14.66
C ALA A 158 -6.24 6.31 -13.43
N LEU A 159 -5.07 5.66 -13.30
CA LEU A 159 -4.07 5.99 -12.28
C LEU A 159 -3.65 7.45 -12.39
N VAL A 160 -3.22 7.91 -13.57
CA VAL A 160 -2.72 9.29 -13.75
C VAL A 160 -3.79 10.31 -13.37
N ILE A 161 -5.04 10.09 -13.78
CA ILE A 161 -6.16 10.98 -13.46
C ILE A 161 -6.45 10.97 -11.94
N THR A 162 -6.61 9.80 -11.35
CA THR A 162 -6.99 9.67 -9.93
C THR A 162 -5.90 10.18 -9.00
N VAL A 163 -4.64 9.79 -9.23
CA VAL A 163 -3.48 10.26 -8.49
C VAL A 163 -3.28 11.77 -8.69
N GLY A 164 -3.44 12.27 -9.92
CA GLY A 164 -3.32 13.69 -10.23
C GLY A 164 -4.36 14.55 -9.49
N LEU A 165 -5.63 14.14 -9.51
CA LEU A 165 -6.70 14.83 -8.78
C LEU A 165 -6.47 14.82 -7.27
N ALA A 166 -6.05 13.68 -6.72
CA ALA A 166 -5.74 13.57 -5.30
C ALA A 166 -4.50 14.40 -4.93
N ALA A 167 -3.49 14.49 -5.80
CA ALA A 167 -2.33 15.34 -5.60
C ALA A 167 -2.72 16.82 -5.56
N ILE A 168 -3.54 17.28 -6.52
CA ILE A 168 -4.08 18.64 -6.53
C ILE A 168 -4.82 18.95 -5.23
N TRP A 169 -5.69 18.04 -4.78
CA TRP A 169 -6.41 18.22 -3.53
C TRP A 169 -5.48 18.33 -2.32
N LEU A 170 -4.42 17.50 -2.26
CA LEU A 170 -3.43 17.58 -1.20
C LEU A 170 -2.67 18.92 -1.21
N PHE A 171 -2.32 19.46 -2.38
CA PHE A 171 -1.68 20.79 -2.49
C PHE A 171 -2.59 21.97 -2.14
N ILE A 172 -3.91 21.82 -2.30
CA ILE A 172 -4.86 22.85 -1.86
C ILE A 172 -5.00 22.81 -0.33
N ARG A 173 -4.92 21.61 0.26
CA ARG A 173 -5.16 21.40 1.69
C ARG A 173 -3.94 21.68 2.58
N PHE A 174 -2.73 21.42 2.08
CA PHE A 174 -1.46 21.52 2.79
C PHE A 174 -0.50 22.42 2.05
#